data_AF-A0A9X0D2Y1-F1
#
_entry.id   AF-A0A9X0D2Y1-F1
#
_cell.length_a   1.000
_cell.length_b   1.000
_cell.length_c   1.000
_cell.angle_alpha   90.00
_cell.angle_beta   90.00
_cell.angle_gamma   90.00
#
_symmetry.space_group_name_H-M   'P 1'
#
loop_
_entity.id
_entity.type
_entity.pdbx_description
1 polymer ?
#
loop_
_entity_poly.entity_id
_entity_poly.type
_entity_poly.pdbx_seq_one_letter_code
_entity_poly.pdbx_strand_id
1 'polypeptide(L)'
;MNTFHPKTGLDILQVLPVSKAQARQRTGRAGRETSGVCYRLYTEEQFDELKEMTTPEIQRCNLASVALQLMALVYQMFFILTSLIVRHKIL
;
A
#
# COMPACT_ATOMS: atom_id res chain seq x y z
N MET A 1 6.70 9.36 1.80
CA MET A 1 6.37 7.92 1.97
C MET A 1 6.19 7.67 3.46
N ASN A 2 5.12 6.98 3.87
CA ASN A 2 4.98 6.57 5.27
C ASN A 2 6.05 5.52 5.61
N THR A 3 6.70 5.65 6.76
CA THR A 3 7.74 4.74 7.25
C THR A 3 7.63 4.62 8.77
N PHE A 4 7.41 3.40 9.24
CA PHE A 4 7.29 3.06 10.65
C PHE A 4 8.66 2.71 11.25
N HIS A 5 9.00 3.34 12.38
CA HIS A 5 10.18 2.98 13.17
C HIS A 5 9.81 2.02 14.31
N PRO A 6 10.23 0.74 14.24
CA PRO A 6 9.82 -0.25 15.25
C PRO A 6 10.42 0.00 16.64
N LYS A 7 11.57 0.70 16.71
CA LYS A 7 12.24 1.01 17.99
C LYS A 7 11.54 2.13 18.77
N THR A 8 10.96 3.11 18.06
CA THR A 8 10.31 4.28 18.68
C THR A 8 8.78 4.17 18.65
N GLY A 9 8.23 3.28 17.83
CA GLY A 9 6.78 3.12 17.64
C GLY A 9 6.12 4.25 16.86
N LEU A 10 6.92 5.08 16.16
CA LEU A 10 6.44 6.27 15.47
C LEU A 10 6.34 6.04 13.95
N ASP A 11 5.27 6.57 13.36
CA ASP A 11 5.11 6.73 11.92
C ASP A 11 5.72 8.06 11.47
N ILE A 12 6.55 8.02 10.42
CA ILE A 12 7.24 9.19 9.89
C ILE A 12 6.90 9.34 8.41
N LEU A 13 6.63 10.58 7.99
CA LEU A 13 6.52 10.93 6.58
C LEU A 13 7.86 11.44 6.06
N GLN A 14 8.58 10.58 5.32
CA GLN A 14 9.87 10.94 4.75
C GLN A 14 9.81 11.12 3.23
N VAL A 15 10.54 12.09 2.71
CA VAL A 15 10.79 12.21 1.27
C VAL A 15 11.87 11.20 0.89
N LEU A 16 11.53 10.28 -0.01
CA LEU A 16 12.41 9.22 -0.51
C LEU A 16 12.37 9.23 -2.04
N PRO A 17 13.46 8.79 -2.70
CA PRO A 17 13.44 8.60 -4.14
C PRO A 17 12.39 7.55 -4.54
N VAL A 18 11.81 7.73 -5.73
CA VAL A 18 10.81 6.82 -6.30
C VAL A 18 11.44 5.52 -6.77
N SER A 19 10.67 4.43 -6.85
CA SER A 19 11.15 3.20 -7.50
C SER A 19 11.15 3.33 -9.03
N LYS A 20 11.90 2.45 -9.72
CA LYS A 20 11.86 2.34 -11.19
C LYS A 20 10.44 2.07 -11.68
N ALA A 21 9.69 1.19 -11.01
CA ALA A 21 8.28 0.95 -11.32
C ALA A 21 7.43 2.22 -11.25
N GLN A 22 7.59 3.04 -10.20
CA GLN A 22 6.87 4.30 -10.06
C GLN A 22 7.28 5.34 -11.12
N ALA A 23 8.57 5.42 -11.44
CA ALA A 23 9.06 6.30 -12.51
C ALA A 23 8.49 5.90 -13.88
N ARG A 24 8.45 4.60 -14.20
CA ARG A 24 7.81 4.06 -15.42
C ARG A 24 6.31 4.39 -15.46
N GLN A 25 5.60 4.24 -14.34
CA GLN A 25 4.18 4.62 -14.22
C GLN A 25 3.96 6.11 -14.49
N ARG A 26 4.85 6.99 -14.03
CA ARG A 26 4.79 8.44 -14.34
C ARG A 26 5.01 8.71 -15.82
N THR A 27 5.98 8.05 -16.45
CA THR A 27 6.19 8.14 -17.91
C THR A 27 4.95 7.67 -18.68
N GLY A 28 4.31 6.58 -18.26
CA GLY A 28 3.09 6.06 -18.89
C GLY A 28 1.90 7.03 -18.83
N ARG A 29 1.83 7.92 -17.83
CA ARG A 29 0.77 8.94 -17.74
C ARG A 29 0.86 10.00 -18.83
N ALA A 30 2.06 10.29 -19.34
CA ALA A 30 2.25 11.30 -20.39
C ALA A 30 1.68 10.83 -21.75
N GLY A 31 1.62 9.52 -21.98
CA GLY A 31 1.20 8.92 -23.26
C GLY A 31 -0.26 8.46 -23.32
N ARG A 32 -1.16 8.99 -22.48
CA ARG A 32 -2.54 8.47 -22.37
C ARG A 32 -3.43 8.77 -23.57
N GLU A 33 -3.26 9.93 -24.19
CA GLU A 33 -4.13 10.41 -25.28
C GLU A 33 -3.38 10.49 -26.61
N THR A 34 -2.11 10.88 -26.58
CA THR A 34 -1.24 11.01 -27.75
C THR A 34 0.22 10.78 -27.34
N SER A 35 1.14 10.85 -28.30
CA SER A 35 2.58 10.81 -28.01
C SER A 35 2.96 11.93 -27.05
N GLY A 36 3.44 11.55 -25.86
CA GLY A 36 3.82 12.47 -24.80
C GLY A 36 5.26 12.25 -24.35
N VAL A 37 5.89 13.31 -23.85
CA VAL A 37 7.28 13.29 -23.37
C VAL A 37 7.30 13.43 -21.84
N CYS A 38 8.17 12.67 -21.19
CA CYS A 38 8.38 12.72 -19.75
C CYS A 38 9.83 13.11 -19.44
N TYR A 39 10.03 14.28 -18.86
CA TYR A 39 11.36 14.76 -18.44
C TYR A 39 11.69 14.24 -17.04
N ARG A 40 12.86 13.63 -16.89
CA ARG A 40 13.39 13.13 -15.62
C ARG A 40 14.50 14.05 -15.14
N LEU A 41 14.46 14.46 -13.87
CA LEU A 41 15.41 15.40 -13.28
C LEU A 41 16.61 14.69 -12.61
N TYR A 42 16.98 13.52 -13.12
CA TYR A 42 18.06 12.68 -12.60
C TYR A 42 18.77 12.00 -13.78
N THR A 43 20.02 11.60 -13.57
CA THR A 43 20.85 10.96 -14.61
C THR A 43 20.41 9.51 -14.84
N GLU A 44 20.87 8.91 -15.94
CA GLU A 44 20.62 7.51 -16.25
C GLU A 44 21.25 6.56 -15.21
N GLU A 45 22.48 6.87 -14.75
CA GLU A 45 23.14 6.15 -13.66
C GLU A 45 22.30 6.16 -12.38
N GLN A 46 21.78 7.33 -11.99
CA GLN A 46 20.91 7.46 -10.83
C GLN A 46 19.62 6.66 -11.00
N PHE A 47 19.09 6.54 -12.22
CA PHE A 47 17.93 5.71 -12.49
C PHE A 47 18.22 4.23 -12.26
N ASP A 48 19.42 3.76 -12.65
CA ASP A 48 19.81 2.37 -12.51
C ASP A 48 20.04 1.95 -11.06
N GLU A 49 20.48 2.87 -10.21
CA GLU A 49 20.61 2.69 -8.76
C GLU A 49 19.25 2.64 -8.01
N LEU A 50 18.16 3.12 -8.62
CA LEU A 50 16.84 3.07 -7.99
C LEU A 50 16.37 1.63 -7.78
N LYS A 51 15.67 1.39 -6.67
CA LYS A 51 15.00 0.11 -6.41
C LYS A 51 13.98 -0.19 -7.51
N GLU A 52 13.93 -1.44 -7.97
CA GLU A 52 12.97 -1.89 -8.98
C GLU A 52 11.51 -1.66 -8.52
N MET A 53 11.20 -2.08 -7.29
CA MET A 53 9.88 -1.93 -6.68
C MET A 53 9.96 -1.26 -5.32
N THR A 54 8.88 -0.58 -4.92
CA THR A 54 8.73 -0.07 -3.56
C THR A 54 8.46 -1.22 -2.60
N THR A 55 9.02 -1.14 -1.40
CA THR A 55 8.66 -2.06 -0.32
C THR A 55 7.15 -2.00 -0.05
N PRO A 56 6.50 -3.12 0.29
CA PRO A 56 5.06 -3.15 0.51
C PRO A 56 4.68 -2.33 1.74
N GLU A 57 3.44 -1.86 1.79
CA GLU A 57 2.94 -1.02 2.89
C GLU A 57 2.89 -1.77 4.22
N ILE A 58 2.54 -3.07 4.22
CA ILE A 58 2.49 -3.91 5.43
C ILE A 58 3.83 -3.99 6.18
N GLN A 59 4.96 -3.78 5.48
CA GLN A 59 6.29 -3.77 6.07
C GLN A 59 6.72 -2.38 6.56
N ARG A 60 5.88 -1.35 6.39
CA ARG A 60 6.22 0.05 6.61
C ARG A 60 5.24 0.83 7.46
N CYS A 61 4.15 0.20 7.90
CA CYS A 61 3.14 0.85 8.73
C CYS A 61 2.97 0.13 10.06
N ASN A 62 2.41 0.85 11.04
CA ASN A 62 1.92 0.24 12.26
C ASN A 62 0.71 -0.66 11.97
N LEU A 63 0.80 -1.93 12.35
CA LEU A 63 -0.24 -2.93 12.14
C LEU A 63 -1.32 -2.95 13.21
N ALA A 64 -1.21 -2.14 14.27
CA ALA A 64 -2.17 -2.15 15.39
C ALA A 64 -3.61 -1.85 14.93
N SER A 65 -3.79 -0.87 14.04
CA SER A 65 -5.10 -0.53 13.48
C SER A 65 -5.66 -1.66 12.62
N VAL A 66 -4.81 -2.27 11.78
CA VAL A 66 -5.17 -3.40 10.91
C VAL A 66 -5.54 -4.63 11.76
N ALA A 67 -4.80 -4.91 12.83
CA ALA A 67 -5.10 -6.00 13.75
C ALA A 67 -6.46 -5.81 14.42
N LEU A 68 -6.79 -4.60 14.88
CA LEU A 68 -8.09 -4.29 15.47
C LEU A 68 -9.23 -4.48 14.45
N GLN A 69 -9.03 -4.02 13.21
CA GLN A 69 -10.00 -4.19 12.12
C GLN A 69 -10.21 -5.67 11.77
N LEU A 70 -9.13 -6.46 11.72
CA LEU A 70 -9.21 -7.90 11.46
C LEU A 70 -9.97 -8.63 12.57
N MET A 71 -9.72 -8.30 13.84
CA MET A 71 -10.48 -8.86 14.95
C MET A 71 -11.97 -8.51 14.82
N ALA A 72 -12.30 -7.24 14.57
CA ALA A 72 -13.70 -6.81 14.38
C ALA A 72 -14.39 -7.56 13.23
N LEU A 73 -13.71 -7.75 12.10
CA LEU A 73 -14.24 -8.52 10.96
C LEU A 73 -14.50 -9.98 11.32
N VAL A 74 -13.61 -10.62 12.06
CA VAL A 74 -13.79 -12.02 12.52
C VAL A 74 -15.02 -12.14 13.43
N TYR A 75 -15.18 -11.23 14.39
CA TYR A 75 -16.37 -11.21 15.25
C TYR A 75 -17.66 -10.97 14.46
N GLN A 76 -17.63 -10.03 13.51
CA GLN A 76 -18.78 -9.74 12.65
C GLN A 76 -19.16 -10.94 11.78
N MET A 77 -18.18 -11.63 11.20
CA MET A 77 -18.41 -12.85 10.41
C MET A 77 -19.07 -13.94 11.25
N PHE A 78 -18.56 -14.18 12.47
CA PHE A 78 -19.12 -15.17 13.39
C PHE A 78 -20.57 -14.84 13.78
N PHE A 79 -20.85 -13.56 14.05
CA PHE A 79 -22.20 -13.10 14.37
C PHE A 79 -23.18 -13.29 13.21
N ILE A 80 -22.76 -12.97 11.98
CA ILE A 80 -23.59 -13.19 10.78
C ILE A 80 -23.86 -14.67 10.58
N LEU A 81 -22.86 -15.54 10.74
CA LEU A 81 -23.03 -16.98 10.55
C LEU A 81 -24.01 -17.59 11.57
N THR A 82 -23.87 -17.22 12.84
CA THR A 82 -24.77 -17.69 13.91
C THR A 82 -26.20 -17.20 13.71
N SER A 83 -26.40 -15.94 13.33
CA SER A 83 -27.74 -15.40 13.06
C SER A 83 -28.37 -15.98 11.79
N LEU A 84 -27.58 -16.35 10.77
CA LEU A 84 -28.08 -17.06 9.58
C LEU A 84 -28.51 -18.50 9.91
N ILE A 85 -27.73 -19.23 10.70
CA ILE A 85 -28.04 -20.60 11.14
C ILE A 85 -29.32 -20.62 12.00
N VAL A 86 -29.47 -19.64 12.90
CA VAL A 86 -30.69 -19.52 13.72
C VAL A 86 -31.91 -19.19 12.85
N ARG A 87 -31.78 -18.29 11.86
CA ARG A 87 -32.86 -18.01 10.88
C ARG A 87 -33.27 -19.25 10.08
N HIS A 88 -32.32 -20.10 9.70
CA HIS A 88 -32.59 -21.28 8.87
C HIS A 88 -33.12 -22.49 9.65
N LYS A 89 -33.03 -22.49 10.99
CA LYS A 89 -33.61 -23.52 11.88
C LYS A 89 -35.01 -23.19 12.41
N ILE A 90 -35.49 -21.96 12.22
CA ILE A 90 -36.81 -21.48 12.67
C ILE A 90 -37.84 -21.50 11.52
N LEU A 91 -37.40 -21.77 10.28
CA LEU A 91 -38.25 -22.03 9.10
C LEU A 91 -38.32 -23.53 8.79
#